data_AF-A0A257MLJ4-F1
#
_entry.id   AF-A0A257MLJ4-F1
#
_cell.length_a   1.000
_cell.length_b   1.000
_cell.length_c   1.000
_cell.angle_alpha   90.00
_cell.angle_beta   90.00
_cell.angle_gamma   90.00
#
_symmetry.space_group_name_H-M   'P 1'
#
loop_
_entity.id
_entity.type
_entity.pdbx_description
1 polymer ?
#
loop_
_entity_poly.entity_id
_entity_poly.type
_entity_poly.pdbx_seq_one_letter_code
_entity_poly.pdbx_strand_id
1 'polypeptide(L)'
;MSDAKTGRNILLLGLVSLLNDISSEIIQPVLPLFIASLGGGTLAVGLVGGFSEGLPSLIKLFSGCWSDRMGRRKPLVVGGYALSALGKILLAAAESWLAVFLAKSLERCGKGLRSGPRDAMISESVAPGGRGRG
;
A
#
# COMPACT_ATOMS: atom_id res chain seq x y z
N MET A 1 21.23 8.77 23.66
CA MET A 1 19.77 8.80 23.93
C MET A 1 18.90 8.77 22.64
N SER A 2 19.45 8.34 21.49
CA SER A 2 18.76 8.36 20.18
C SER A 2 18.24 6.98 19.71
N ASP A 3 18.76 5.87 20.24
CA ASP A 3 18.45 4.51 19.76
C ASP A 3 17.01 4.04 20.04
N ALA A 4 16.44 4.40 21.20
CA ALA A 4 15.09 3.97 21.58
C ALA A 4 13.99 4.58 20.68
N LYS A 5 14.21 5.81 20.18
CA LYS A 5 13.28 6.48 19.24
C LYS A 5 13.37 5.86 17.85
N THR A 6 14.57 5.53 17.39
CA THR A 6 14.83 4.84 16.12
C THR A 6 14.16 3.46 16.09
N GLY A 7 14.41 2.61 17.09
CA GLY A 7 13.85 1.26 17.14
C GLY A 7 12.32 1.28 17.18
N ARG A 8 11.71 2.22 17.91
CA ARG A 8 10.26 2.34 18.00
C ARG A 8 9.61 2.75 16.68
N ASN A 9 10.20 3.66 15.90
CA ASN A 9 9.66 4.03 14.60
C ASN A 9 9.72 2.88 13.60
N ILE A 10 10.84 2.15 13.55
CA ILE A 10 11.00 0.98 12.69
C ILE A 10 10.00 -0.10 13.07
N LEU A 11 9.84 -0.38 14.37
CA LEU A 11 8.90 -1.39 14.86
C LEU A 11 7.44 -1.02 14.54
N LEU A 12 7.04 0.23 14.75
CA LEU A 12 5.70 0.72 14.43
C LEU A 12 5.43 0.69 12.91
N LEU A 13 6.34 1.21 12.09
CA LEU A 13 6.19 1.19 10.62
C LEU A 13 6.26 -0.24 10.05
N GLY A 14 7.02 -1.12 10.70
CA GLY A 14 7.07 -2.55 10.43
C GLY A 14 5.72 -3.19 10.69
N LEU A 15 5.19 -3.05 11.91
CA LEU A 15 3.92 -3.62 12.32
C LEU A 15 2.74 -3.14 11.46
N VAL A 16 2.64 -1.83 11.19
CA VAL A 16 1.55 -1.28 10.37
C VAL A 16 1.61 -1.80 8.93
N SER A 17 2.81 -1.97 8.36
CA SER A 17 2.91 -2.56 7.03
C SER A 17 2.58 -4.03 7.05
N LEU A 18 3.09 -4.78 8.02
CA LEU A 18 2.80 -6.21 8.17
C LEU A 18 1.29 -6.44 8.20
N LEU A 19 0.57 -5.71 9.05
CA LEU A 19 -0.89 -5.81 9.15
C LEU A 19 -1.58 -5.44 7.84
N ASN A 20 -1.14 -4.37 7.18
CA ASN A 20 -1.75 -3.94 5.94
C ASN A 20 -1.45 -4.91 4.78
N ASP A 21 -0.28 -5.53 4.77
CA ASP A 21 0.13 -6.49 3.75
C ASP A 21 -0.60 -7.82 3.95
N ILE A 22 -0.69 -8.34 5.19
CA ILE A 22 -1.55 -9.51 5.52
C ILE A 22 -2.99 -9.27 5.05
N SER A 23 -3.55 -8.10 5.39
CA SER A 23 -4.92 -7.76 4.99
C SER A 23 -5.09 -7.74 3.47
N SER A 24 -4.09 -7.29 2.72
CA SER A 24 -4.14 -7.27 1.26
C SER A 24 -3.95 -8.65 0.63
N GLU A 25 -3.09 -9.51 1.21
CA GLU A 25 -2.81 -10.86 0.70
C GLU A 25 -3.96 -11.84 0.94
N ILE A 26 -4.69 -11.73 2.07
CA ILE A 26 -5.87 -12.57 2.34
C ILE A 26 -6.97 -12.37 1.28
N ILE A 27 -7.07 -11.16 0.71
CA ILE A 27 -8.07 -10.84 -0.32
C ILE A 27 -7.72 -11.51 -1.66
N GLN A 28 -6.42 -11.69 -1.95
CA GLN A 28 -5.92 -12.11 -3.26
C GLN A 28 -6.51 -13.43 -3.78
N PRO A 29 -6.58 -14.53 -2.99
CA PRO A 29 -7.11 -15.80 -3.47
C PRO A 29 -8.64 -15.80 -3.66
N VAL A 30 -9.38 -14.99 -2.90
CA VAL A 30 -10.84 -14.91 -2.97
C VAL A 30 -11.34 -13.88 -3.98
N LEU A 31 -10.47 -12.96 -4.41
CA LEU A 31 -10.84 -11.88 -5.32
C LEU A 31 -11.44 -12.35 -6.66
N PRO A 32 -10.91 -13.38 -7.35
CA PRO A 32 -11.51 -13.86 -8.60
C PRO A 32 -12.92 -14.41 -8.41
N LEU A 33 -13.14 -15.16 -7.32
CA LEU A 33 -14.47 -15.70 -6.97
C LEU A 33 -15.45 -14.58 -6.64
N PHE A 34 -15.01 -13.56 -5.91
CA PHE A 34 -15.85 -12.40 -5.58
C PHE A 34 -16.22 -11.56 -6.81
N ILE A 35 -15.29 -11.37 -7.74
CA ILE A 35 -15.57 -10.70 -9.03
C ILE A 35 -16.60 -11.53 -9.83
N ALA A 36 -16.42 -12.86 -9.88
CA ALA A 36 -17.33 -13.75 -10.58
C ALA A 36 -18.76 -13.73 -9.99
N SER A 37 -18.88 -13.70 -8.65
CA SER A 37 -20.20 -13.62 -7.99
C SER A 37 -20.93 -12.31 -8.27
N LEU A 38 -20.21 -11.24 -8.62
CA LEU A 38 -20.77 -9.94 -8.99
C LEU A 38 -20.97 -9.77 -10.51
N GLY A 39 -20.98 -10.88 -11.26
CA GLY A 39 -21.18 -10.90 -12.71
C GLY A 39 -19.96 -10.53 -13.55
N GLY A 40 -18.77 -10.45 -12.93
CA GLY A 40 -17.51 -10.19 -13.64
C GLY A 40 -16.95 -11.46 -14.29
N GLY A 41 -16.62 -11.38 -15.58
CA GLY A 41 -15.96 -12.47 -16.31
C GLY A 41 -14.44 -12.51 -16.12
N THR A 42 -13.78 -13.37 -16.90
CA THR A 42 -12.31 -13.49 -16.93
C THR A 42 -11.60 -12.16 -17.26
N LEU A 43 -12.18 -11.35 -18.16
CA LEU A 43 -11.69 -10.02 -18.47
C LEU A 43 -11.71 -9.09 -17.26
N ALA A 44 -12.76 -9.13 -16.44
CA ALA A 44 -12.85 -8.32 -15.22
C ALA A 44 -11.77 -8.73 -14.22
N VAL A 45 -11.57 -10.03 -14.01
CA VAL A 45 -10.50 -10.55 -13.16
C VAL A 45 -9.13 -10.11 -13.66
N GLY A 46 -8.87 -10.21 -14.97
CA GLY A 46 -7.61 -9.78 -15.58
C GLY A 46 -7.35 -8.29 -15.42
N LEU A 47 -8.37 -7.44 -15.65
CA LEU A 47 -8.25 -6.00 -15.47
C LEU A 47 -8.00 -5.61 -14.02
N VAL A 48 -8.78 -6.17 -13.07
CA VAL A 48 -8.61 -5.90 -11.64
C VAL A 48 -7.24 -6.37 -11.17
N GLY A 49 -6.83 -7.60 -11.52
CA GLY A 49 -5.53 -8.15 -11.15
C GLY A 49 -4.36 -7.34 -11.73
N GLY A 50 -4.40 -7.07 -13.03
CA GLY A 50 -3.34 -6.33 -13.73
C GLY A 50 -3.16 -4.91 -13.20
N PHE A 51 -4.25 -4.16 -13.02
CA PHE A 51 -4.18 -2.83 -12.39
C PHE A 51 -3.73 -2.91 -10.94
N SER A 52 -4.18 -3.93 -10.20
CA SER A 52 -3.82 -4.08 -8.80
C SER A 52 -2.32 -4.23 -8.57
N GLU A 53 -1.61 -4.85 -9.50
CA GLU A 53 -0.17 -5.10 -9.41
C GLU A 53 0.66 -4.02 -10.11
N GLY A 54 0.18 -3.49 -11.25
CA GLY A 54 0.89 -2.47 -12.01
C GLY A 54 0.81 -1.07 -11.39
N LEU A 55 -0.37 -0.68 -10.89
CA LEU A 55 -0.63 0.69 -10.42
C LEU A 55 0.25 1.11 -9.23
N PRO A 56 0.49 0.27 -8.19
CA PRO A 56 1.39 0.62 -7.09
C PRO A 56 2.80 0.95 -7.56
N SER A 57 3.32 0.23 -8.56
CA SER A 57 4.69 0.41 -9.07
C SER A 57 4.87 1.76 -9.74
N LEU A 58 3.90 2.16 -10.56
CA LEU A 58 3.88 3.48 -11.20
C LEU A 58 3.79 4.59 -10.14
N ILE A 59 2.86 4.47 -9.20
CA ILE A 59 2.68 5.49 -8.16
C ILE A 59 3.88 5.56 -7.23
N LYS A 60 4.53 4.43 -6.92
CA LYS A 60 5.75 4.40 -6.10
C LYS A 60 6.84 5.27 -6.71
N LEU A 61 7.05 5.20 -8.03
CA LEU A 61 8.03 6.03 -8.75
C LEU A 61 7.77 7.53 -8.54
N PHE A 62 6.53 7.98 -8.77
CA PHE A 62 6.17 9.39 -8.59
C PHE A 62 6.20 9.83 -7.13
N SER A 63 5.71 9.00 -6.22
CA SER A 63 5.66 9.30 -4.79
C SER A 63 7.05 9.44 -4.18
N GLY A 64 8.03 8.66 -4.64
CA GLY A 64 9.43 8.78 -4.23
C GLY A 64 10.00 10.15 -4.58
N CYS A 65 9.93 10.53 -5.86
CA CYS A 65 10.39 11.84 -6.33
C CYS A 65 9.68 13.00 -5.62
N TRP A 66 8.36 12.89 -5.44
CA TRP A 66 7.59 13.95 -4.78
C TRP A 66 7.91 14.06 -3.29
N SER A 67 8.11 12.94 -2.60
CA SER A 67 8.53 12.88 -1.20
C SER A 67 9.89 13.53 -0.99
N ASP A 68 10.85 13.24 -1.86
CA ASP A 68 12.19 13.82 -1.77
C ASP A 68 12.17 15.33 -2.04
N ARG A 69 11.31 15.80 -2.95
CA ARG A 69 11.14 17.22 -3.24
C ARG A 69 10.43 18.00 -2.13
N MET A 70 9.48 17.39 -1.42
CA MET A 70 8.75 18.03 -0.33
C MET A 70 9.49 18.00 1.02
N GLY A 71 10.49 17.14 1.19
CA GLY A 71 11.25 17.00 2.44
C GLY A 71 10.42 16.53 3.65
N ARG A 72 9.14 16.19 3.45
CA ARG A 72 8.18 15.77 4.48
C ARG A 72 7.51 14.46 4.09
N ARG A 73 8.03 13.35 4.63
CA ARG A 73 7.63 11.98 4.26
C ARG A 73 6.40 11.48 5.00
N LYS A 74 6.21 11.91 6.25
CA LYS A 74 5.15 11.43 7.15
C LYS A 74 3.73 11.63 6.60
N PRO A 75 3.35 12.79 6.01
CA PRO A 75 2.00 12.98 5.47
C PRO A 75 1.67 12.03 4.32
N LEU A 76 2.65 11.75 3.44
CA LEU A 76 2.46 10.81 2.33
C LEU A 76 2.25 9.38 2.81
N VAL A 77 2.99 8.95 3.83
CA VAL A 77 2.81 7.62 4.42
C VAL A 77 1.46 7.46 5.10
N VAL A 78 1.07 8.45 5.92
CA VAL A 78 -0.24 8.42 6.59
C VAL A 78 -1.38 8.47 5.57
N GLY A 79 -1.30 9.36 4.59
CA GLY A 79 -2.28 9.46 3.51
C GLY A 79 -2.39 8.17 2.69
N GLY A 80 -1.25 7.54 2.35
CA GLY A 80 -1.25 6.27 1.63
C GLY A 80 -1.83 5.11 2.43
N TYR A 81 -1.60 5.04 3.75
CA TYR A 81 -2.26 4.05 4.61
C TYR A 81 -3.77 4.31 4.72
N ALA A 82 -4.19 5.57 4.91
CA ALA A 82 -5.60 5.94 4.97
C ALA A 82 -6.32 5.59 3.67
N LEU A 83 -5.70 5.88 2.51
CA LEU A 83 -6.23 5.55 1.20
C LEU A 83 -6.32 4.02 0.99
N SER A 84 -5.32 3.27 1.47
CA SER A 84 -5.33 1.81 1.45
C SER A 84 -6.49 1.24 2.27
N ALA A 85 -6.71 1.77 3.48
CA ALA A 85 -7.78 1.34 4.37
C ALA A 85 -9.16 1.69 3.81
N LEU A 86 -9.32 2.90 3.27
CA LEU A 86 -10.57 3.32 2.62
C LEU A 86 -10.90 2.42 1.44
N GLY A 87 -9.92 2.10 0.59
CA GLY A 87 -10.11 1.16 -0.52
C GLY A 87 -10.58 -0.23 -0.06
N LYS A 88 -10.08 -0.74 1.08
CA LYS A 88 -10.54 -2.01 1.67
C LYS A 88 -11.98 -1.92 2.19
N ILE A 89 -12.35 -0.82 2.85
CA ILE A 89 -13.73 -0.60 3.32
C ILE A 89 -14.69 -0.55 2.13
N LEU A 90 -14.34 0.20 1.08
CA LEU A 90 -15.14 0.27 -0.15
C LEU A 90 -15.23 -1.07 -0.86
N LEU A 91 -14.15 -1.88 -0.82
CA LEU A 91 -14.16 -3.22 -1.41
C LEU A 91 -15.16 -4.13 -0.69
N ALA A 92 -15.25 -4.03 0.64
CA ALA A 92 -16.22 -4.79 1.43
C ALA A 92 -17.68 -4.39 1.15
N ALA A 93 -17.91 -3.15 0.70
CA ALA A 93 -19.22 -2.63 0.32
C ALA A 93 -19.50 -2.73 -1.20
N ALA A 94 -18.66 -3.44 -1.96
CA ALA A 94 -18.79 -3.49 -3.42
C ALA A 94 -19.91 -4.45 -3.86
N GLU A 95 -20.88 -3.91 -4.60
CA GLU A 95 -22.02 -4.67 -5.16
C GLU A 95 -21.89 -4.93 -6.67
N SER A 96 -20.80 -4.50 -7.30
CA SER A 96 -20.50 -4.76 -8.71
C SER A 96 -19.01 -4.95 -8.94
N TRP A 97 -18.63 -5.68 -9.99
CA TRP A 97 -17.21 -5.87 -10.32
C TRP A 97 -16.50 -4.54 -10.67
N LEU A 98 -17.23 -3.54 -11.19
CA LEU A 98 -16.72 -2.19 -11.41
C LEU A 98 -16.41 -1.48 -10.08
N ALA A 99 -17.29 -1.62 -9.08
CA ALA A 99 -17.03 -1.12 -7.73
C ALA A 99 -15.80 -1.81 -7.11
N VAL A 100 -15.65 -3.12 -7.33
CA VAL A 100 -14.43 -3.87 -6.94
C VAL A 100 -13.20 -3.29 -7.63
N PHE A 101 -13.25 -3.02 -8.93
CA PHE A 101 -12.14 -2.43 -9.67
C PHE A 101 -11.72 -1.07 -9.12
N LEU A 102 -12.68 -0.18 -8.85
CA LEU A 102 -12.41 1.14 -8.29
C LEU A 102 -11.86 1.08 -6.87
N ALA A 103 -12.49 0.29 -6.00
CA ALA A 103 -12.08 0.12 -4.61
C ALA A 103 -10.67 -0.49 -4.52
N LYS A 104 -10.40 -1.50 -5.37
CA LYS A 104 -9.09 -2.15 -5.42
C LYS A 104 -8.03 -1.21 -6.01
N SER A 105 -8.35 -0.46 -7.05
CA SER A 105 -7.44 0.56 -7.59
C SER A 105 -7.08 1.60 -6.52
N LEU A 106 -8.06 2.06 -5.74
CA LEU A 106 -7.84 3.00 -4.63
C LEU A 106 -6.93 2.42 -3.54
N GLU A 107 -7.18 1.17 -3.14
CA GLU A 107 -6.35 0.45 -2.18
C GLU A 107 -4.88 0.39 -2.64
N ARG A 108 -4.69 0.11 -3.93
CA ARG A 108 -3.39 -0.07 -4.56
C ARG A 108 -2.68 1.26 -4.81
N CYS A 109 -3.41 2.34 -5.09
CA CYS A 109 -2.89 3.70 -5.06
C CYS A 109 -2.29 4.05 -3.69
N GLY A 110 -3.00 3.72 -2.61
CA GLY A 110 -2.52 3.92 -1.25
C GLY A 110 -1.20 3.19 -0.97
N LYS A 111 -1.08 1.93 -1.43
CA LYS A 111 0.16 1.15 -1.34
C LYS A 111 1.32 1.82 -2.08
N GLY A 112 1.10 2.30 -3.31
CA GLY A 112 2.11 3.02 -4.09
C GLY A 112 2.58 4.29 -3.38
N LEU A 113 1.64 5.10 -2.86
CA LEU A 113 1.93 6.39 -2.24
C LEU A 113 2.74 6.27 -0.94
N ARG A 114 2.49 5.22 -0.14
CA ARG A 114 3.17 5.03 1.16
C ARG A 114 4.51 4.34 1.05
N SER A 115 4.73 3.48 0.05
CA SER A 115 5.84 2.52 0.06
C SER A 115 7.20 3.20 -0.10
N GLY A 116 7.40 4.04 -1.12
CA GLY A 116 8.65 4.80 -1.30
C GLY A 116 9.01 5.67 -0.08
N PRO A 117 8.11 6.56 0.39
CA PRO A 117 8.39 7.42 1.54
C PRO A 117 8.60 6.65 2.85
N ARG A 118 7.93 5.51 3.04
CA ARG A 118 8.13 4.62 4.19
C ARG A 118 9.52 4.00 4.17
N ASP A 119 9.92 3.40 3.05
CA ASP A 119 11.23 2.74 2.90
C ASP A 119 12.34 3.77 3.19
N ALA A 120 12.16 4.99 2.69
CA ALA A 120 13.09 6.09 2.90
C ALA A 120 13.15 6.53 4.38
N MET A 121 12.01 6.66 5.09
CA MET A 121 12.00 6.94 6.55
C MET A 121 12.66 5.84 7.39
N ILE A 122 12.51 4.57 6.99
CA ILE A 122 13.19 3.45 7.66
C ILE A 122 14.70 3.60 7.47
N SER A 123 15.15 3.87 6.23
CA SER A 123 16.57 4.03 5.92
C SER A 123 17.24 5.21 6.65
N GLU A 124 16.53 6.32 6.85
CA GLU A 124 16.99 7.49 7.61
C GLU A 124 17.01 7.25 9.12
N SER A 125 16.20 6.31 9.61
CA SER A 125 16.15 6.00 11.05
C SER A 125 17.40 5.22 11.49
N VAL A 126 18.07 4.53 10.57
CA VAL A 126 19.25 3.70 10.86
C VAL A 126 20.55 4.50 10.77
N ALA A 127 21.44 4.34 11.76
CA ALA A 127 22.75 5.00 11.77
C ALA A 127 23.60 4.65 10.53
N PRO A 128 24.52 5.52 10.08
CA PRO A 128 25.26 5.35 8.82
C PRO A 128 26.01 4.01 8.68
N GLY A 129 26.42 3.38 9.79
CA GLY A 129 27.10 2.07 9.83
C GLY A 129 26.18 0.84 9.91
N GLY A 130 24.86 1.00 9.97
CA GLY A 130 23.87 -0.09 10.07
C GLY A 130 23.02 -0.32 8.83
N ARG A 131 23.24 0.45 7.76
CA ARG A 131 22.46 0.35 6.51
C ARG A 131 22.65 -1.04 5.87
N GLY A 132 21.55 -1.70 5.49
CA GLY A 132 21.55 -3.05 4.89
C GLY A 132 21.28 -4.21 5.85
N ARG A 133 21.00 -3.94 7.14
CA ARG A 133 20.63 -4.97 8.14
C ARG A 133 19.13 -5.06 8.45
N GLY A 134 18.28 -4.31 7.73
CA GLY A 134 16.84 -4.20 7.98
C GLY A 134 16.05 -3.96 6.71
#